data_AF-A0A7S4T8X0-F1
#
_entry.id   AF-A0A7S4T8X0-F1
#
_cell.length_a   1.000
_cell.length_b   1.000
_cell.length_c   1.000
_cell.angle_alpha   90.00
_cell.angle_beta   90.00
_cell.angle_gamma   90.00
#
_symmetry.space_group_name_H-M   'P 1'
#
loop_
_entity.id
_entity.type
_entity.pdbx_description
1 polymer ?
#
loop_
_entity_poly.entity_id
_entity_poly.type
_entity_poly.pdbx_seq_one_letter_code
_entity_poly.pdbx_strand_id
1 'polypeptide(L)'
;KRAAKAARKSNGSNDPKPWLNLEAAAEALRDHAALTADKLGENTNSTPSMCVEKSTSRGGDIILLTAINEETKTPIKPYMSLNKAHYDKLTVLHRRFGGSDGDGGEQKKQQQENATKVDSLIFCLLCRYEALKGVGSQCAVPGAAFDDLKPYLGNTVECFASPLNCRFERYYSAFPGLEYAFGSLGSFFGNGTLEIQEGSFEVNPPFVPEVMAFM
;
A
#
# COMPACT_ATOMS: atom_id res chain seq x y z
N LYS A 1 36.18 -15.50 55.25
CA LYS A 1 34.86 -15.11 54.69
C LYS A 1 34.95 -15.24 53.17
N ARG A 2 34.55 -16.39 52.62
CA ARG A 2 34.64 -16.73 51.17
C ARG A 2 33.24 -16.64 50.56
N ALA A 3 33.18 -16.03 49.37
CA ALA A 3 31.99 -15.79 48.57
C ALA A 3 31.42 -17.09 47.96
N ALA A 4 30.10 -17.20 47.90
CA ALA A 4 29.39 -18.23 47.13
C ALA A 4 28.59 -17.54 46.00
N LYS A 5 28.99 -17.83 44.76
CA LYS A 5 28.38 -17.38 43.50
C LYS A 5 27.29 -18.40 43.12
N ALA A 6 26.03 -18.01 43.17
CA ALA A 6 24.92 -18.83 42.69
C ALA A 6 24.86 -18.77 41.15
N ALA A 7 25.16 -19.88 40.48
CA ALA A 7 25.01 -20.04 39.04
C ALA A 7 23.54 -20.32 38.70
N ARG A 8 22.91 -19.42 37.95
CA ARG A 8 21.57 -19.60 37.38
C ARG A 8 21.75 -20.29 36.01
N LYS A 9 21.38 -21.58 35.91
CA LYS A 9 21.35 -22.31 34.64
C LYS A 9 20.24 -21.72 33.76
N SER A 10 20.61 -21.13 32.63
CA SER A 10 19.68 -20.80 31.54
C SER A 10 19.45 -22.05 30.69
N ASN A 11 18.25 -22.63 30.78
CA ASN A 11 17.78 -23.58 29.77
C ASN A 11 17.39 -22.77 28.53
N GLY A 12 18.31 -22.63 27.57
CA GLY A 12 17.97 -22.21 26.22
C GLY A 12 17.42 -23.42 25.46
N SER A 13 16.11 -23.47 25.25
CA SER A 13 15.57 -24.33 24.19
C SER A 13 16.01 -23.72 22.85
N ASN A 14 16.64 -24.54 22.01
CA ASN A 14 17.06 -24.15 20.67
C ASN A 14 15.93 -24.37 19.65
N ASP A 15 14.68 -24.21 20.10
CA ASP A 15 13.52 -24.38 19.23
C ASP A 15 13.42 -23.13 18.35
N PRO A 16 13.35 -23.28 17.01
CA PRO A 16 13.14 -22.14 16.14
C PRO A 16 11.83 -21.47 16.53
N LYS A 17 11.92 -20.19 16.90
CA LYS A 17 10.75 -19.39 17.27
C LYS A 17 9.76 -19.45 16.10
N PRO A 18 8.47 -19.74 16.32
CA PRO A 18 7.52 -20.05 15.24
C PRO A 18 7.34 -18.92 14.21
N TRP A 19 7.71 -17.68 14.56
CA TRP A 19 7.70 -16.52 13.66
C TRP A 19 8.97 -16.35 12.81
N LEU A 20 10.01 -17.18 12.98
CA LEU A 20 11.17 -17.21 12.07
C LEU A 20 10.90 -17.98 10.77
N ASN A 21 9.80 -18.72 10.69
CA ASN A 21 9.44 -19.43 9.47
C ASN A 21 8.60 -18.50 8.58
N LEU A 22 9.29 -17.69 7.78
CA LEU A 22 8.69 -16.76 6.80
C LEU A 22 7.73 -17.47 5.84
N GLU A 23 8.00 -18.74 5.52
CA GLU A 23 7.15 -19.56 4.67
C GLU A 23 5.82 -19.89 5.36
N ALA A 24 5.87 -20.25 6.65
CA ALA A 24 4.67 -20.48 7.46
C ALA A 24 3.87 -19.19 7.72
N ALA A 25 4.54 -18.03 7.86
CA ALA A 25 3.85 -16.74 7.99
C ALA A 25 3.15 -16.33 6.69
N ALA A 26 3.80 -16.52 5.53
CA ALA A 26 3.21 -16.28 4.22
C ALA A 26 2.09 -17.27 3.89
N GLU A 27 2.18 -18.52 4.36
CA GLU A 27 1.13 -19.53 4.26
C GLU A 27 -0.06 -19.17 5.16
N ALA A 28 0.17 -18.75 6.41
CA ALA A 28 -0.89 -18.28 7.31
C ALA A 28 -1.63 -17.04 6.77
N LEU A 29 -0.94 -16.13 6.09
CA LEU A 29 -1.54 -14.98 5.39
C LEU A 29 -2.40 -15.41 4.19
N ARG A 30 -1.95 -16.41 3.42
CA ARG A 30 -2.71 -17.01 2.32
C ARG A 30 -3.94 -17.75 2.83
N ASP A 31 -3.79 -18.52 3.92
CA ASP A 31 -4.87 -19.25 4.56
C ASP A 31 -5.90 -18.30 5.18
N HIS A 32 -5.47 -17.21 5.82
CA HIS A 32 -6.38 -16.18 6.31
C HIS A 32 -7.13 -15.50 5.17
N ALA A 33 -6.46 -15.20 4.04
CA ALA A 33 -7.11 -14.66 2.85
C ALA A 33 -8.15 -15.64 2.26
N ALA A 34 -7.82 -16.94 2.21
CA ALA A 34 -8.71 -18.00 1.77
C ALA A 34 -9.91 -18.18 2.72
N LEU A 35 -9.69 -18.21 4.04
CA LEU A 35 -10.75 -18.25 5.06
C LEU A 35 -11.64 -17.00 5.05
N THR A 36 -11.10 -15.84 4.70
CA THR A 36 -11.87 -14.60 4.53
C THR A 36 -12.73 -14.66 3.27
N ALA A 37 -12.21 -15.24 2.18
CA ALA A 37 -12.95 -15.48 0.95
C ALA A 37 -14.05 -16.55 1.14
N ASP A 38 -13.79 -17.59 1.94
CA ASP A 38 -14.75 -18.66 2.24
C ASP A 38 -15.86 -18.19 3.19
N LYS A 39 -15.56 -17.30 4.15
CA LYS A 39 -16.57 -16.62 4.98
C LYS A 39 -17.41 -15.57 4.22
N LEU A 40 -16.94 -15.13 3.04
CA LEU A 40 -17.71 -14.31 2.10
C LEU A 40 -18.51 -15.19 1.12
N GLY A 41 -18.30 -16.50 1.13
CA GLY A 41 -19.13 -17.49 0.46
C GLY A 41 -20.32 -17.86 1.33
N GLU A 42 -21.43 -17.15 1.16
CA GLU A 42 -22.84 -17.58 1.30
C GLU A 42 -23.72 -16.38 1.64
N ASN A 43 -24.07 -15.60 0.60
CA ASN A 43 -25.43 -15.10 0.32
C ASN A 43 -25.39 -14.26 -0.97
N THR A 44 -25.49 -14.90 -2.15
CA THR A 44 -25.64 -14.16 -3.42
C THR A 44 -27.10 -13.73 -3.60
N ASN A 45 -27.55 -12.78 -2.77
CA ASN A 45 -28.44 -11.75 -3.27
C ASN A 45 -27.53 -10.62 -3.76
N SER A 46 -27.33 -10.59 -5.08
CA SER A 46 -26.71 -9.51 -5.86
C SER A 46 -25.70 -8.67 -5.09
N THR A 47 -24.39 -8.96 -5.24
CA THR A 47 -23.35 -8.02 -4.83
C THR A 47 -23.73 -6.66 -5.44
N PRO A 48 -24.02 -5.63 -4.64
CA PRO A 48 -24.54 -4.39 -5.19
C PRO A 48 -23.49 -3.84 -6.15
N SER A 49 -23.92 -3.59 -7.39
CA SER A 49 -23.05 -2.92 -8.35
C SER A 49 -22.77 -1.52 -7.81
N MET A 50 -21.49 -1.17 -7.68
CA MET A 50 -21.04 0.08 -7.04
C MET A 50 -20.11 0.83 -7.98
N CYS A 51 -20.35 2.14 -8.12
CA CYS A 51 -19.45 3.05 -8.80
C CYS A 51 -18.91 4.12 -7.84
N VAL A 52 -17.84 4.79 -8.23
CA VAL A 52 -17.29 5.92 -7.46
C VAL A 52 -17.55 7.21 -8.21
N GLU A 53 -18.19 8.16 -7.54
CA GLU A 53 -18.39 9.52 -8.02
C GLU A 53 -17.37 10.46 -7.41
N LYS A 54 -16.79 11.30 -8.26
CA LYS A 54 -15.87 12.37 -7.87
C LYS A 54 -16.57 13.71 -7.86
N SER A 55 -16.37 14.45 -6.78
CA SER A 55 -16.74 15.87 -6.69
C SER A 55 -15.56 16.69 -6.16
N THR A 56 -15.67 18.01 -6.28
CA THR A 56 -14.62 18.95 -5.86
C THR A 56 -15.22 20.01 -4.96
N SER A 57 -14.52 20.36 -3.88
CA SER A 57 -14.91 21.45 -2.99
C SER A 57 -15.02 22.79 -3.72
N ARG A 58 -15.77 23.75 -3.16
CA ARG A 58 -15.94 25.10 -3.76
C ARG A 58 -14.62 25.82 -4.04
N GLY A 59 -13.56 25.54 -3.29
CA GLY A 59 -12.23 26.13 -3.48
C GLY A 59 -11.34 25.38 -4.48
N GLY A 60 -11.75 24.20 -4.96
CA GLY A 60 -10.92 23.39 -5.86
C GLY A 60 -9.86 22.53 -5.17
N ASP A 61 -9.56 22.79 -3.90
CA ASP A 61 -8.39 22.22 -3.22
C ASP A 61 -8.59 20.80 -2.70
N ILE A 62 -9.84 20.40 -2.49
CA ILE A 62 -10.22 19.08 -1.97
C ILE A 62 -11.06 18.33 -3.00
N ILE A 63 -10.67 17.09 -3.26
CA ILE A 63 -11.40 16.10 -4.05
C ILE A 63 -12.13 15.17 -3.09
N LEU A 64 -13.42 14.93 -3.34
CA LEU A 64 -14.27 14.01 -2.59
C LEU A 64 -14.66 12.84 -3.49
N LEU A 65 -14.37 11.63 -3.04
CA LEU A 65 -14.72 10.37 -3.69
C LEU A 65 -15.78 9.66 -2.86
N THR A 66 -16.91 9.36 -3.50
CA THR A 66 -18.08 8.77 -2.87
C THR A 66 -18.47 7.51 -3.61
N ALA A 67 -18.57 6.39 -2.91
CA ALA A 67 -19.16 5.19 -3.47
C ALA A 67 -20.68 5.37 -3.59
N ILE A 68 -21.24 4.97 -4.74
CA ILE A 68 -22.68 5.07 -5.04
C ILE A 68 -23.21 3.68 -5.31
N ASN A 69 -24.36 3.36 -4.71
CA ASN A 69 -25.12 2.18 -5.08
C ASN A 69 -25.73 2.41 -6.47
N GLU A 70 -25.39 1.57 -7.45
CA GLU A 70 -25.85 1.78 -8.82
C GLU A 70 -27.34 1.56 -9.02
N GLU A 71 -27.98 0.73 -8.20
CA GLU A 71 -29.41 0.42 -8.28
C GLU A 71 -30.24 1.56 -7.67
N THR A 72 -29.90 2.00 -6.46
CA THR A 72 -30.67 3.00 -5.72
C THR A 72 -30.23 4.43 -6.01
N LYS A 73 -29.07 4.63 -6.66
CA LYS A 73 -28.42 5.93 -6.88
C LYS A 73 -28.16 6.70 -5.59
N THR A 74 -27.99 5.99 -4.48
CA THR A 74 -27.73 6.59 -3.16
C THR A 74 -26.26 6.46 -2.77
N PRO A 75 -25.69 7.47 -2.08
CA PRO A 75 -24.33 7.42 -1.60
C PRO A 75 -24.14 6.43 -0.45
N ILE A 76 -23.02 5.71 -0.47
CA ILE A 76 -22.60 4.72 0.52
C ILE A 76 -21.41 5.29 1.30
N LYS A 77 -21.44 5.12 2.62
CA LYS A 77 -20.32 5.49 3.51
C LYS A 77 -19.26 4.37 3.55
N PRO A 78 -17.98 4.68 3.78
CA PRO A 78 -17.42 6.01 4.09
C PRO A 78 -17.25 6.90 2.85
N TYR A 79 -17.15 8.21 3.09
CA TYR A 79 -16.74 9.18 2.08
C TYR A 79 -15.26 9.46 2.25
N MET A 80 -14.51 9.46 1.16
CA MET A 80 -13.07 9.64 1.19
C MET A 80 -12.70 10.97 0.55
N SER A 81 -11.80 11.71 1.20
CA SER A 81 -11.33 13.00 0.67
C SER A 81 -9.82 13.09 0.72
N LEU A 82 -9.27 13.81 -0.25
CA LEU A 82 -7.84 14.10 -0.35
C LEU A 82 -7.65 15.46 -1.02
N ASN A 83 -6.50 16.09 -0.79
CA ASN A 83 -6.20 17.33 -1.49
C ASN A 83 -5.95 17.06 -2.98
N LYS A 84 -6.15 18.11 -3.79
CA LYS A 84 -6.01 18.05 -5.24
C LYS A 84 -4.60 17.62 -5.67
N ALA A 85 -3.56 18.07 -4.97
CA ALA A 85 -2.18 17.71 -5.31
C ALA A 85 -1.92 16.20 -5.20
N HIS A 86 -2.42 15.53 -4.15
CA HIS A 86 -2.33 14.08 -4.01
C HIS A 86 -3.18 13.36 -5.06
N TYR A 87 -4.40 13.85 -5.32
CA TYR A 87 -5.24 13.27 -6.37
C TYR A 87 -4.56 13.33 -7.76
N ASP A 88 -3.98 14.48 -8.10
CA ASP A 88 -3.23 14.67 -9.35
C ASP A 88 -2.01 13.76 -9.40
N LYS A 89 -1.24 13.65 -8.30
CA LYS A 89 -0.10 12.71 -8.18
C LYS A 89 -0.52 11.27 -8.45
N LEU A 90 -1.56 10.78 -7.77
CA LEU A 90 -2.06 9.42 -7.92
C LEU A 90 -2.56 9.16 -9.35
N THR A 91 -3.22 10.14 -9.96
CA THR A 91 -3.66 10.06 -11.36
C THR A 91 -2.47 9.93 -12.32
N VAL A 92 -1.38 10.68 -12.08
CA VAL A 92 -0.15 10.60 -12.87
C VAL A 92 0.53 9.23 -12.69
N LEU A 93 0.65 8.74 -11.46
CA LEU A 93 1.19 7.41 -11.18
C LEU A 93 0.36 6.32 -11.88
N HIS A 94 -0.97 6.39 -11.77
CA HIS A 94 -1.86 5.45 -12.44
C HIS A 94 -1.74 5.49 -13.97
N ARG A 95 -1.58 6.67 -14.56
CA ARG A 95 -1.34 6.76 -16.01
C ARG A 95 -0.05 6.05 -16.43
N ARG A 96 0.98 6.07 -15.57
CA ARG A 96 2.28 5.45 -15.85
C ARG A 96 2.29 3.94 -15.59
N PHE A 97 1.53 3.46 -14.62
CA PHE A 97 1.64 2.07 -14.12
C PHE A 97 0.33 1.27 -14.10
N GLY A 98 -0.82 1.90 -14.36
CA GLY A 98 -2.16 1.33 -14.16
C GLY A 98 -2.74 0.46 -15.29
N GLY A 99 -2.03 0.25 -16.40
CA GLY A 99 -2.55 -0.60 -17.48
C GLY A 99 -1.64 -0.81 -18.69
N SER A 100 -1.74 -2.04 -19.20
CA SER A 100 -1.02 -2.73 -20.27
C SER A 100 -1.17 -2.15 -21.69
N ASP A 101 -0.17 -2.46 -22.51
CA ASP A 101 -0.14 -2.33 -23.97
C ASP A 101 -1.46 -2.76 -24.63
N GLY A 102 -2.14 -1.84 -25.35
CA GLY A 102 -3.44 -2.14 -25.94
C GLY A 102 -4.02 -1.01 -26.78
N ASP A 103 -3.52 -0.91 -28.00
CA ASP A 103 -4.12 -0.45 -29.27
C ASP A 103 -5.38 0.46 -29.26
N GLY A 104 -5.15 1.71 -29.68
CA GLY A 104 -5.84 2.33 -30.82
C GLY A 104 -7.36 2.23 -30.96
N GLY A 105 -8.10 3.13 -30.29
CA GLY A 105 -9.32 3.73 -30.87
C GLY A 105 -10.63 3.58 -30.10
N GLU A 106 -10.91 4.51 -29.18
CA GLU A 106 -12.22 5.11 -28.86
C GLU A 106 -12.01 6.20 -27.78
N GLN A 107 -11.55 7.39 -28.19
CA GLN A 107 -10.82 8.31 -27.30
C GLN A 107 -11.63 8.91 -26.12
N LYS A 108 -12.93 9.20 -26.27
CA LYS A 108 -13.71 9.86 -25.20
C LYS A 108 -14.29 8.90 -24.16
N LYS A 109 -14.84 7.77 -24.62
CA LYS A 109 -15.45 6.77 -23.73
C LYS A 109 -14.38 6.07 -22.89
N GLN A 110 -13.27 5.66 -23.51
CA GLN A 110 -12.13 5.07 -22.80
C GLN A 110 -11.50 6.04 -21.79
N GLN A 111 -11.42 7.33 -22.12
CA GLN A 111 -10.84 8.32 -21.21
C GLN A 111 -11.74 8.55 -19.98
N GLN A 112 -13.05 8.56 -20.17
CA GLN A 112 -14.01 8.63 -19.07
C GLN A 112 -14.01 7.34 -18.23
N GLU A 113 -14.01 6.17 -18.85
CA GLU A 113 -13.93 4.88 -18.16
C GLU A 113 -12.63 4.72 -17.38
N ASN A 114 -11.50 5.14 -17.95
CA ASN A 114 -10.21 5.17 -17.26
C ASN A 114 -10.20 6.17 -16.10
N ALA A 115 -10.87 7.32 -16.24
CA ALA A 115 -11.04 8.27 -15.15
C ALA A 115 -11.86 7.67 -14.00
N THR A 116 -12.99 7.03 -14.31
CA THR A 116 -13.81 6.32 -13.32
C THR A 116 -13.03 5.17 -12.67
N LYS A 117 -12.22 4.44 -13.43
CA LYS A 117 -11.38 3.35 -12.92
C LYS A 117 -10.34 3.86 -11.93
N VAL A 118 -9.63 4.95 -12.25
CA VAL A 118 -8.64 5.52 -11.32
C VAL A 118 -9.31 6.08 -10.07
N ASP A 119 -10.49 6.70 -10.19
CA ASP A 119 -11.27 7.19 -9.04
C ASP A 119 -11.63 6.05 -8.08
N SER A 120 -12.08 4.91 -8.62
CA SER A 120 -12.34 3.70 -7.83
C SER A 120 -11.08 3.14 -7.14
N LEU A 121 -9.94 3.11 -7.83
CA LEU A 121 -8.68 2.64 -7.26
C LEU A 121 -8.19 3.57 -6.14
N ILE A 122 -8.27 4.88 -6.33
CA ILE A 122 -7.91 5.88 -5.31
C ILE A 122 -8.85 5.76 -4.11
N PHE A 123 -10.16 5.58 -4.33
CA PHE A 123 -11.11 5.36 -3.24
C PHE A 123 -10.75 4.13 -2.41
N CYS A 124 -10.49 2.99 -3.06
CA CYS A 124 -10.04 1.76 -2.39
C CYS A 124 -8.72 1.96 -1.62
N LEU A 125 -7.79 2.74 -2.17
CA LEU A 125 -6.51 3.06 -1.52
C LEU A 125 -6.74 3.85 -0.23
N LEU A 126 -7.55 4.90 -0.28
CA LEU A 126 -7.89 5.72 0.89
C LEU A 126 -8.62 4.88 1.95
N CYS A 127 -9.61 4.08 1.56
CA CYS A 127 -10.28 3.14 2.45
C CYS A 127 -9.29 2.19 3.15
N ARG A 128 -8.30 1.67 2.41
CA ARG A 128 -7.31 0.75 2.97
C ARG A 128 -6.40 1.41 4.00
N TYR A 129 -5.87 2.59 3.68
CA TYR A 129 -4.97 3.31 4.59
C TYR A 129 -5.69 3.91 5.80
N GLU A 130 -6.95 4.32 5.64
CA GLU A 130 -7.82 4.73 6.75
C GLU A 130 -8.07 3.56 7.71
N ALA A 131 -8.39 2.37 7.16
CA ALA A 131 -8.60 1.16 7.96
C ALA A 131 -7.33 0.72 8.70
N LEU A 132 -6.15 0.90 8.09
CA LEU A 132 -4.85 0.64 8.74
C LEU A 132 -4.57 1.63 9.88
N LYS A 133 -5.22 2.80 9.91
CA LYS A 133 -4.89 3.94 10.79
C LYS A 133 -3.40 4.31 10.72
N GLY A 134 -2.81 4.20 9.53
CA GLY A 134 -1.36 4.29 9.33
C GLY A 134 -0.73 5.67 9.55
N VAL A 135 -1.50 6.67 9.98
CA VAL A 135 -0.98 8.01 10.27
C VAL A 135 -0.06 7.94 11.49
N GLY A 136 1.19 8.39 11.31
CA GLY A 136 2.20 8.35 12.38
C GLY A 136 2.92 7.02 12.53
N SER A 137 2.67 6.04 11.64
CA SER A 137 3.39 4.76 11.66
C SER A 137 4.86 4.91 11.22
N GLN A 138 5.21 5.94 10.45
CA GLN A 138 6.59 6.27 10.05
C GLN A 138 6.73 7.78 9.87
N CYS A 139 7.97 8.30 9.93
CA CYS A 139 8.26 9.72 9.69
C CYS A 139 8.86 9.90 8.30
N ALA A 140 8.05 10.32 7.32
CA ALA A 140 8.53 10.48 5.94
C ALA A 140 9.71 11.45 5.88
N VAL A 141 10.76 11.06 5.14
CA VAL A 141 11.91 11.93 4.90
C VAL A 141 11.44 13.17 4.12
N PRO A 142 11.82 14.40 4.54
CA PRO A 142 11.41 15.60 3.83
C PRO A 142 11.85 15.59 2.36
N GLY A 143 10.98 16.07 1.47
CA GLY A 143 11.29 16.10 0.03
C GLY A 143 12.59 16.86 -0.31
N ALA A 144 12.91 17.92 0.45
CA ALA A 144 14.15 18.67 0.29
C ALA A 144 15.39 17.80 0.55
N ALA A 145 15.34 16.90 1.54
CA ALA A 145 16.45 15.99 1.81
C ALA A 145 16.65 14.99 0.67
N PHE A 146 15.55 14.48 0.09
CA PHE A 146 15.66 13.66 -1.12
C PHE A 146 16.25 14.43 -2.30
N ASP A 147 15.88 15.71 -2.47
CA ASP A 147 16.40 16.55 -3.56
C ASP A 147 17.90 16.82 -3.42
N ASP A 148 18.37 17.08 -2.21
CA ASP A 148 19.79 17.31 -1.90
C ASP A 148 20.62 16.03 -2.07
N LEU A 149 20.05 14.87 -1.78
CA LEU A 149 20.73 13.57 -1.89
C LEU A 149 20.69 12.98 -3.30
N LYS A 150 19.74 13.41 -4.14
CA LYS A 150 19.53 12.89 -5.50
C LYS A 150 20.80 12.88 -6.37
N PRO A 151 21.69 13.89 -6.36
CA PRO A 151 22.92 13.86 -7.15
C PRO A 151 23.89 12.75 -6.75
N TYR A 152 23.79 12.24 -5.53
CA TYR A 152 24.72 11.26 -4.96
C TYR A 152 24.16 9.83 -4.95
N LEU A 153 22.83 9.69 -4.87
CA LEU A 153 22.17 8.40 -4.69
C LEU A 153 21.71 7.74 -5.99
N GLY A 154 21.77 8.43 -7.13
CA GLY A 154 21.28 7.89 -8.40
C GLY A 154 19.78 7.60 -8.35
N ASN A 155 19.33 6.49 -8.95
CA ASN A 155 17.93 6.08 -8.89
C ASN A 155 17.64 5.41 -7.54
N THR A 156 17.21 6.19 -6.56
CA THR A 156 16.81 5.69 -5.25
C THR A 156 15.38 5.14 -5.28
N VAL A 157 15.18 3.98 -4.64
CA VAL A 157 13.87 3.37 -4.42
C VAL A 157 13.54 3.42 -2.92
N GLU A 158 12.32 3.85 -2.59
CA GLU A 158 11.83 3.79 -1.21
C GLU A 158 11.36 2.38 -0.88
N CYS A 159 11.91 1.77 0.17
CA CYS A 159 11.59 0.41 0.61
C CYS A 159 10.31 0.33 1.44
N PHE A 160 9.86 1.45 2.01
CA PHE A 160 8.67 1.50 2.86
C PHE A 160 7.87 2.76 2.55
N ALA A 161 7.02 2.68 1.53
CA ALA A 161 6.18 3.80 1.14
C ALA A 161 4.77 3.35 0.74
N SER A 162 4.02 4.31 0.23
CA SER A 162 2.68 4.19 -0.32
C SER A 162 2.56 5.17 -1.50
N PRO A 163 1.59 4.98 -2.40
CA PRO A 163 1.29 5.97 -3.44
C PRO A 163 1.01 7.37 -2.86
N LEU A 164 0.52 7.44 -1.62
CA LEU A 164 0.22 8.69 -0.92
C LEU A 164 1.50 9.45 -0.55
N ASN A 165 2.50 8.78 0.02
CA ASN A 165 3.68 9.43 0.59
C ASN A 165 4.99 9.26 -0.22
N CYS A 166 5.02 8.42 -1.25
CA CYS A 166 6.25 8.19 -2.01
C CYS A 166 6.79 9.48 -2.62
N ARG A 167 8.10 9.68 -2.55
CA ARG A 167 8.81 10.72 -3.29
C ARG A 167 9.04 10.29 -4.74
N PHE A 168 9.41 9.04 -4.95
CA PHE A 168 9.74 8.49 -6.26
C PHE A 168 8.57 7.71 -6.88
N GLU A 169 8.62 7.52 -8.20
CA GLU A 169 7.57 6.81 -8.95
C GLU A 169 7.58 5.29 -8.70
N ARG A 170 8.69 4.74 -8.19
CA ARG A 170 8.87 3.31 -7.88
C ARG A 170 9.24 3.14 -6.42
N TYR A 171 8.52 2.28 -5.72
CA TYR A 171 8.63 2.09 -4.29
C TYR A 171 8.08 0.71 -3.88
N TYR A 172 8.49 0.19 -2.73
CA TYR A 172 7.84 -0.96 -2.10
C TYR A 172 6.72 -0.50 -1.16
N SER A 173 5.67 -1.29 -1.03
CA SER A 173 4.46 -0.92 -0.29
C SER A 173 3.76 -2.11 0.38
N ALA A 174 2.83 -1.80 1.28
CA ALA A 174 2.15 -2.80 2.12
C ALA A 174 1.03 -3.56 1.40
N PHE A 175 0.42 -3.00 0.35
CA PHE A 175 -0.75 -3.58 -0.33
C PHE A 175 -0.54 -3.75 -1.85
N PRO A 176 0.36 -4.66 -2.28
CA PRO A 176 0.76 -4.80 -3.69
C PRO A 176 -0.41 -4.98 -4.66
N GLY A 177 -1.40 -5.80 -4.31
CA GLY A 177 -2.54 -6.10 -5.19
C GLY A 177 -3.36 -4.89 -5.63
N LEU A 178 -3.27 -3.77 -4.91
CA LEU A 178 -3.87 -2.49 -5.29
C LEU A 178 -2.80 -1.51 -5.82
N GLU A 179 -1.63 -1.50 -5.19
CA GLU A 179 -0.64 -0.43 -5.35
C GLU A 179 0.28 -0.61 -6.56
N TYR A 180 0.30 -1.79 -7.20
CA TYR A 180 0.99 -1.98 -8.49
C TYR A 180 0.52 -0.98 -9.54
N ALA A 181 -0.78 -0.68 -9.55
CA ALA A 181 -1.37 0.30 -10.46
C ALA A 181 -0.82 1.72 -10.28
N PHE A 182 -0.10 1.99 -9.18
CA PHE A 182 0.48 3.29 -8.86
C PHE A 182 2.02 3.25 -8.76
N GLY A 183 2.67 2.19 -9.24
CA GLY A 183 4.13 2.08 -9.28
C GLY A 183 4.77 1.31 -8.15
N SER A 184 3.98 0.62 -7.31
CA SER A 184 4.52 -0.31 -6.31
C SER A 184 5.37 -1.41 -6.97
N LEU A 185 6.42 -1.84 -6.27
CA LEU A 185 7.28 -2.97 -6.56
C LEU A 185 6.86 -4.23 -5.77
N GLY A 186 5.81 -4.12 -4.96
CA GLY A 186 5.37 -5.16 -4.05
C GLY A 186 5.81 -4.91 -2.61
N SER A 187 5.75 -5.95 -1.79
CA SER A 187 6.26 -5.89 -0.41
C SER A 187 7.78 -5.93 -0.43
N PHE A 188 8.43 -5.11 0.38
CA PHE A 188 9.89 -5.15 0.53
C PHE A 188 10.37 -6.51 1.06
N PHE A 189 9.55 -7.23 1.83
CA PHE A 189 9.86 -8.58 2.29
C PHE A 189 9.41 -9.68 1.32
N GLY A 190 8.93 -9.31 0.13
CA GLY A 190 8.51 -10.26 -0.89
C GLY A 190 9.68 -10.99 -1.54
N ASN A 191 9.35 -12.10 -2.20
CA ASN A 191 10.33 -13.04 -2.75
C ASN A 191 11.33 -12.40 -3.75
N GLY A 192 10.98 -11.28 -4.40
CA GLY A 192 11.84 -10.60 -5.38
C GLY A 192 12.87 -9.64 -4.80
N THR A 193 12.74 -9.20 -3.54
CA THR A 193 13.70 -8.23 -2.96
C THR A 193 15.04 -8.88 -2.62
N LEU A 194 15.04 -10.16 -2.25
CA LEU A 194 16.25 -10.93 -1.97
C LEU A 194 17.11 -11.18 -3.23
N GLU A 195 16.56 -10.90 -4.42
CA GLU A 195 17.25 -11.06 -5.70
C GLU A 195 17.92 -9.77 -6.19
N ILE A 196 17.73 -8.65 -5.49
CA ILE A 196 18.34 -7.36 -5.83
C ILE A 196 19.86 -7.44 -5.57
N GLN A 197 20.65 -7.28 -6.64
CA GLN A 197 22.11 -7.33 -6.55
C GLN A 197 22.75 -5.95 -6.35
N GLU A 198 22.12 -4.90 -6.88
CA GLU A 198 22.62 -3.52 -6.81
C GLU A 198 21.49 -2.50 -6.89
N GLY A 199 21.73 -1.30 -6.36
CA GLY A 199 20.80 -0.18 -6.38
C GLY A 199 21.00 0.76 -5.20
N SER A 200 20.25 1.87 -5.21
CA SER A 200 20.17 2.79 -4.07
C SER A 200 18.80 2.70 -3.44
N PHE A 201 18.76 2.56 -2.12
CA PHE A 201 17.53 2.29 -1.39
C PHE A 201 17.43 3.21 -0.18
N GLU A 202 16.29 3.88 -0.06
CA GLU A 202 15.89 4.56 1.17
C GLU A 202 15.04 3.60 2.00
N VAL A 203 15.38 3.46 3.28
CA VAL A 203 14.73 2.51 4.19
C VAL A 203 14.22 3.26 5.41
N ASN A 204 12.90 3.38 5.50
CA ASN A 204 12.21 4.04 6.60
C ASN A 204 11.01 3.20 7.04
N PRO A 205 11.24 2.09 7.77
CA PRO A 205 10.18 1.19 8.19
C PRO A 205 9.13 1.89 9.06
N PRO A 206 7.92 1.33 9.14
CA PRO A 206 7.03 1.67 10.23
C PRO A 206 7.67 1.34 11.59
N PHE A 207 7.33 2.09 12.64
CA PHE A 207 7.76 1.92 14.03
C PHE A 207 7.10 0.69 14.70
N VAL A 208 7.11 -0.44 14.00
CA VAL A 208 6.62 -1.74 14.45
C VAL A 208 7.86 -2.57 14.80
N PRO A 209 8.07 -2.95 16.08
CA PRO A 209 9.28 -3.64 16.51
C PRO A 209 9.64 -4.87 15.70
N GLU A 210 8.65 -5.65 15.29
CA GLU A 210 8.81 -6.86 14.49
C GLU A 210 9.35 -6.57 13.10
N VAL A 211 8.90 -5.47 12.47
CA VAL A 211 9.38 -5.01 11.16
C VAL A 211 10.81 -4.49 11.29
N MET A 212 11.08 -3.66 12.31
CA MET A 212 12.40 -3.11 12.55
C MET A 212 13.44 -4.18 12.91
N ALA A 213 13.04 -5.23 13.62
CA ALA A 213 13.94 -6.33 13.99
C ALA A 213 14.24 -7.28 12.82
N PHE A 214 13.43 -7.26 11.77
CA PHE A 214 13.61 -8.09 10.58
C PHE A 214 14.55 -7.45 9.54
N MET A 215 14.74 -6.13 9.62
CA MET A 215 15.73 -5.38 8.82
C MET A 215 17.17 -5.69 9.26
#